data_AF-I6ZU92-F1
#
_entry.id   AF-I6ZU92-F1
#
_cell.length_a   1.000
_cell.length_b   1.000
_cell.length_c   1.000
_cell.angle_alpha   90.00
_cell.angle_beta   90.00
_cell.angle_gamma   90.00
#
_symmetry.space_group_name_H-M   'P 1'
#
loop_
_entity.id
_entity.type
_entity.pdbx_description
1 polymer ?
#
loop_
_entity_poly.entity_id
_entity_poly.type
_entity_poly.pdbx_seq_one_letter_code
_entity_poly.pdbx_strand_id
1 'polypeptide(L)'
;MDELISELRSTQAKEERQIGSTVNTNDLPISNATSKGLSNEVPPDPFVQENLEETPDSEEDTKDDCHELTSSQVPISFHIMKLDFDALAQVKKENQVEIGIDKIKCCKKYKIENVFAGIIKKLSVFGADTACLELVDESGSICGSCPLAVVDEFGLKVGTIVLLSKCSLWKINGNHLNIVGANIRKVI
;
A
#
# COMPACT_ATOMS: atom_id res chain seq x y z
N MET A 1 21.53 -34.99 30.01
CA MET A 1 20.95 -33.97 29.11
C MET A 1 21.76 -33.95 27.81
N ASP A 2 22.10 -35.14 27.27
CA ASP A 2 23.00 -35.34 26.11
C ASP A 2 22.42 -36.34 25.08
N GLU A 3 21.13 -36.66 25.19
CA GLU A 3 20.47 -37.62 24.26
C GLU A 3 19.80 -36.90 23.07
N LEU A 4 19.33 -35.66 23.25
CA LEU A 4 18.64 -34.89 22.20
C LEU A 4 19.56 -34.42 21.06
N ILE A 5 20.87 -34.33 21.29
CA ILE A 5 21.84 -33.90 20.26
C ILE A 5 22.26 -35.08 19.36
N SER A 6 22.11 -36.32 19.82
CA SER A 6 22.45 -37.52 19.04
C SER A 6 21.39 -37.86 17.98
N GLU A 7 20.12 -37.52 18.23
CA GLU A 7 19.00 -37.78 17.30
C GLU A 7 19.00 -36.89 16.05
N LEU A 8 19.53 -35.66 16.17
CA LEU A 8 19.60 -34.72 15.04
C LEU A 8 20.73 -35.01 14.05
N ARG A 9 21.71 -35.85 14.43
CA ARG A 9 22.82 -36.24 13.53
C ARG A 9 22.56 -37.55 12.78
N SER A 10 21.56 -38.35 13.15
CA SER A 10 21.27 -39.62 12.46
C SER A 10 20.27 -39.48 11.30
N THR A 11 19.62 -38.33 11.12
CA THR A 11 18.59 -38.10 10.09
C THR A 11 19.12 -37.44 8.82
N GLN A 12 20.40 -37.06 8.76
CA GLN A 12 21.00 -36.40 7.60
C GLN A 12 21.95 -37.29 6.77
N ALA A 13 21.96 -38.60 7.01
CA ALA A 13 22.89 -39.53 6.36
C ALA A 13 22.22 -40.67 5.58
N LYS A 14 20.96 -40.51 5.13
CA LYS A 14 20.24 -41.59 4.44
C LYS A 14 19.26 -41.12 3.36
N GLU A 15 19.74 -40.29 2.44
CA GLU A 15 19.03 -40.08 1.17
C GLU A 15 19.99 -39.74 0.02
N GLU A 16 21.02 -40.56 -0.15
CA GLU A 16 21.71 -40.67 -1.43
C GLU A 16 21.91 -42.14 -1.78
N ARG A 17 21.60 -42.45 -3.05
CA ARG A 17 21.82 -43.70 -3.80
C ARG A 17 20.68 -44.72 -3.76
N GLN A 18 19.90 -44.78 -4.85
CA GLN A 18 20.08 -45.82 -5.88
C GLN A 18 19.11 -45.65 -7.09
N ILE A 19 19.71 -45.64 -8.30
CA ILE A 19 19.30 -46.40 -9.52
C ILE A 19 17.93 -46.01 -10.13
N GLY A 20 17.76 -45.52 -11.37
CA GLY A 20 18.34 -45.95 -12.65
C GLY A 20 17.43 -46.97 -13.36
N SER A 21 16.66 -46.56 -14.38
CA SER A 21 16.22 -47.34 -15.58
C SER A 21 14.72 -47.21 -15.98
N THR A 22 14.53 -46.72 -17.22
CA THR A 22 13.48 -46.86 -18.25
C THR A 22 12.14 -47.56 -17.96
N VAL A 23 11.02 -47.02 -18.49
CA VAL A 23 10.17 -47.58 -19.58
C VAL A 23 8.90 -46.71 -19.85
N ASN A 24 8.58 -46.50 -21.13
CA ASN A 24 7.34 -45.93 -21.68
C ASN A 24 6.12 -46.81 -21.40
N THR A 25 4.94 -46.21 -21.14
CA THR A 25 3.64 -46.69 -21.64
C THR A 25 2.54 -45.63 -21.50
N ASN A 26 1.73 -45.51 -22.56
CA ASN A 26 0.46 -44.78 -22.62
C ASN A 26 -0.57 -45.38 -21.65
N ASP A 27 -1.49 -44.55 -21.14
CA ASP A 27 -2.95 -44.74 -21.21
C ASP A 27 -3.67 -43.93 -20.11
N LEU A 28 -4.62 -43.09 -20.52
CA LEU A 28 -5.73 -42.61 -19.68
C LEU A 28 -7.01 -42.61 -20.51
N PRO A 29 -8.02 -43.44 -20.16
CA PRO A 29 -9.38 -43.29 -20.63
C PRO A 29 -10.31 -42.70 -19.55
N ILE A 30 -11.20 -41.81 -20.03
CA ILE A 30 -12.63 -41.69 -19.76
C ILE A 30 -13.12 -41.78 -18.30
N SER A 31 -13.79 -40.74 -17.81
CA SER A 31 -15.13 -40.90 -17.23
C SER A 31 -15.95 -39.59 -17.22
N ASN A 32 -17.19 -39.74 -17.69
CA ASN A 32 -18.28 -38.77 -17.66
C ASN A 32 -18.84 -38.61 -16.24
N ALA A 33 -19.31 -37.40 -15.92
CA ALA A 33 -20.36 -37.22 -14.92
C ALA A 33 -21.24 -36.01 -15.30
N THR A 34 -22.48 -36.33 -15.69
CA THR A 34 -23.59 -35.42 -15.90
C THR A 34 -24.16 -34.96 -14.55
N SER A 35 -24.46 -33.67 -14.37
CA SER A 35 -25.43 -33.23 -13.37
C SER A 35 -26.19 -31.98 -13.84
N LYS A 36 -27.48 -31.99 -13.52
CA LYS A 36 -28.58 -31.16 -14.02
C LYS A 36 -28.58 -29.74 -13.45
N GLY A 37 -28.95 -28.80 -14.33
CA GLY A 37 -30.11 -27.93 -14.19
C GLY A 37 -30.15 -26.94 -13.03
N LEU A 38 -29.96 -25.66 -13.33
CA LEU A 38 -30.62 -24.54 -12.66
C LEU A 38 -31.07 -23.52 -13.72
N SER A 39 -32.33 -23.13 -13.60
CA SER A 39 -33.08 -22.18 -14.43
C SER A 39 -32.50 -20.77 -14.33
N ASN A 40 -32.23 -20.15 -15.47
CA ASN A 40 -31.94 -18.72 -15.57
C ASN A 40 -33.26 -17.94 -15.55
N GLU A 41 -33.61 -17.35 -14.41
CA GLU A 41 -34.53 -16.20 -14.40
C GLU A 41 -33.75 -14.93 -14.68
N VAL A 42 -34.19 -14.20 -15.72
CA VAL A 42 -33.63 -12.93 -16.16
C VAL A 42 -34.13 -11.83 -15.20
N PRO A 43 -33.25 -11.00 -14.61
CA PRO A 43 -33.70 -9.87 -13.81
C PRO A 43 -34.36 -8.80 -14.68
N PRO A 44 -35.43 -8.11 -14.22
CA PRO A 44 -36.10 -7.10 -15.02
C PRO A 44 -35.21 -5.87 -15.25
N ASP A 45 -35.30 -5.34 -16.46
CA ASP A 45 -34.61 -4.14 -16.93
C ASP A 45 -35.10 -2.89 -16.16
N PRO A 46 -34.20 -2.12 -15.53
CA PRO A 46 -34.57 -0.92 -14.76
C PRO A 46 -34.96 0.30 -15.62
N PHE A 47 -34.98 0.20 -16.96
CA PHE A 47 -35.22 1.33 -17.85
C PHE A 47 -36.63 1.42 -18.46
N VAL A 48 -37.64 0.73 -17.90
CA VAL A 48 -39.04 0.96 -18.29
C VAL A 48 -39.66 1.99 -17.32
N GLN A 49 -39.50 3.27 -17.63
CA GLN A 49 -40.37 4.32 -17.10
C GLN A 49 -41.46 4.62 -18.12
N GLU A 50 -42.69 4.24 -17.76
CA GLU A 50 -43.92 4.57 -18.47
C GLU A 50 -44.10 6.09 -18.50
N ASN A 51 -44.26 6.65 -19.70
CA ASN A 51 -44.69 8.03 -19.92
C ASN A 51 -46.13 8.19 -19.44
N LEU A 52 -46.39 9.15 -18.55
CA LEU A 52 -47.71 9.69 -18.34
C LEU A 52 -47.61 11.22 -18.20
N GLU A 53 -47.73 11.91 -19.33
CA GLU A 53 -48.15 13.31 -19.37
C GLU A 53 -49.68 13.36 -19.33
N GLU A 54 -50.24 14.12 -18.39
CA GLU A 54 -51.51 14.85 -18.57
C GLU A 54 -51.52 16.06 -17.61
N THR A 55 -51.89 17.22 -18.14
CA THR A 55 -52.05 18.55 -17.51
C THR A 55 -53.50 19.03 -17.72
N PRO A 56 -53.93 20.25 -17.31
CA PRO A 56 -53.85 20.95 -16.02
C PRO A 56 -55.27 21.37 -15.53
N ASP A 57 -55.39 21.95 -14.32
CA ASP A 57 -56.22 23.14 -14.01
C ASP A 57 -56.49 23.28 -12.50
N SER A 58 -55.92 24.30 -11.88
CA SER A 58 -56.59 25.19 -10.91
C SER A 58 -55.61 26.28 -10.45
N GLU A 59 -55.88 27.49 -10.94
CA GLU A 59 -55.55 28.78 -10.32
C GLU A 59 -56.18 28.78 -8.90
N GLU A 60 -55.67 29.40 -7.83
CA GLU A 60 -55.03 30.70 -7.70
C GLU A 60 -54.51 30.83 -6.23
N ASP A 61 -53.46 31.65 -6.08
CA ASP A 61 -53.26 32.63 -5.01
C ASP A 61 -52.34 32.40 -3.78
N THR A 62 -51.30 33.24 -3.75
CA THR A 62 -50.42 33.71 -2.66
C THR A 62 -49.64 32.73 -1.78
N LYS A 63 -48.31 32.73 -1.95
CA LYS A 63 -47.34 33.20 -0.93
C LYS A 63 -45.91 33.20 -1.46
N ASP A 64 -45.20 34.28 -1.17
CA ASP A 64 -43.76 34.34 -1.09
C ASP A 64 -43.20 33.06 -0.44
N ASP A 65 -42.31 32.34 -1.12
CA ASP A 65 -40.94 32.30 -0.62
C ASP A 65 -39.96 31.82 -1.68
N CYS A 66 -38.84 32.54 -1.70
CA CYS A 66 -37.69 32.39 -2.55
C CYS A 66 -36.98 31.06 -2.26
N HIS A 67 -36.98 30.11 -3.19
CA HIS A 67 -35.92 29.11 -3.24
C HIS A 67 -35.55 28.81 -4.70
N GLU A 68 -34.69 29.66 -5.26
CA GLU A 68 -33.67 29.17 -6.20
C GLU A 68 -32.91 28.05 -5.48
N LEU A 69 -33.28 26.80 -5.73
CA LEU A 69 -32.44 25.65 -5.41
C LEU A 69 -31.30 25.56 -6.43
N THR A 70 -30.54 26.65 -6.59
CA THR A 70 -29.20 26.56 -7.14
C THR A 70 -28.33 26.01 -6.01
N SER A 71 -28.14 24.70 -6.03
CA SER A 71 -27.13 24.08 -5.19
C SER A 71 -25.78 24.69 -5.57
N SER A 72 -25.35 25.69 -4.81
CA SER A 72 -24.02 26.28 -4.88
C SER A 72 -23.02 25.16 -4.58
N GLN A 73 -22.58 24.46 -5.62
CA GLN A 73 -21.42 23.58 -5.56
C GLN A 73 -20.22 24.49 -5.34
N VAL A 74 -19.87 24.70 -4.07
CA VAL A 74 -18.61 25.33 -3.70
C VAL A 74 -17.52 24.43 -4.28
N PRO A 75 -16.66 24.92 -5.19
CA PRO A 75 -15.54 24.15 -5.66
C PRO A 75 -14.71 23.80 -4.44
N ILE A 76 -14.62 22.51 -4.10
CA ILE A 76 -13.63 22.03 -3.13
C ILE A 76 -12.30 22.42 -3.75
N SER A 77 -11.63 23.42 -3.20
CA SER A 77 -10.29 23.80 -3.62
C SER A 77 -9.38 22.62 -3.31
N PHE A 78 -9.15 21.77 -4.31
CA PHE A 78 -8.18 20.70 -4.22
C PHE A 78 -6.80 21.36 -4.22
N HIS A 79 -6.27 21.62 -3.03
CA HIS A 79 -4.87 22.02 -2.88
C HIS A 79 -4.00 20.80 -3.17
N ILE A 80 -3.62 20.62 -4.43
CA ILE A 80 -2.67 19.58 -4.84
C ILE A 80 -1.28 20.05 -4.40
N MET A 81 -0.80 19.51 -3.29
CA MET A 81 0.54 19.79 -2.80
C MET A 81 1.55 19.14 -3.76
N LYS A 82 2.27 19.96 -4.54
CA LYS A 82 3.30 19.49 -5.46
C LYS A 82 4.51 19.03 -4.67
N LEU A 83 4.96 17.80 -4.92
CA LEU A 83 6.20 17.28 -4.34
C LEU A 83 7.40 18.05 -4.93
N ASP A 84 8.26 18.57 -4.05
CA ASP A 84 9.44 19.34 -4.45
C ASP A 84 10.68 18.44 -4.56
N PHE A 85 10.83 17.80 -5.72
CA PHE A 85 11.99 16.96 -6.00
C PHE A 85 13.28 17.77 -6.22
N ASP A 86 13.19 19.05 -6.57
CA ASP A 86 14.36 19.91 -6.73
C ASP A 86 14.98 20.21 -5.36
N ALA A 87 14.15 20.53 -4.37
CA ALA A 87 14.58 20.64 -2.98
C ALA A 87 15.14 19.31 -2.46
N LEU A 88 14.51 18.17 -2.77
CA LEU A 88 15.04 16.85 -2.39
C LEU A 88 16.42 16.58 -3.01
N ALA A 89 16.60 16.90 -4.30
CA ALA A 89 17.88 16.72 -4.99
C ALA A 89 18.98 17.59 -4.37
N GLN A 90 18.66 18.83 -4.01
CA GLN A 90 19.58 19.73 -3.30
C GLN A 90 19.96 19.16 -1.92
N VAL A 91 18.98 18.69 -1.13
CA VAL A 91 19.24 18.05 0.16
C VAL A 91 20.12 16.80 0.00
N LYS A 92 19.84 15.96 -1.00
CA LYS A 92 20.64 14.77 -1.30
C LYS A 92 22.09 15.13 -1.63
N LYS A 93 22.30 16.18 -2.43
CA LYS A 93 23.63 16.69 -2.79
C LYS A 93 24.40 17.23 -1.59
N GLU A 94 23.77 18.08 -0.77
CA GLU A 94 24.40 18.67 0.43
C GLU A 94 24.79 17.63 1.48
N ASN A 95 23.99 16.56 1.60
CA ASN A 95 24.18 15.53 2.62
C ASN A 95 24.88 14.27 2.07
N GLN A 96 25.39 14.31 0.84
CA GLN A 96 26.09 13.19 0.19
C GLN A 96 25.28 11.88 0.25
N VAL A 97 24.00 11.96 -0.10
CA VAL A 97 23.10 10.80 -0.13
C VAL A 97 23.38 9.97 -1.38
N GLU A 98 23.82 8.74 -1.20
CA GLU A 98 24.26 7.86 -2.30
C GLU A 98 23.23 6.78 -2.69
N ILE A 99 22.26 6.49 -1.82
CA ILE A 99 21.29 5.42 -2.01
C ILE A 99 19.88 5.98 -2.25
N GLY A 100 19.27 5.54 -3.34
CA GLY A 100 17.87 5.80 -3.66
C GLY A 100 16.92 4.85 -2.94
N ILE A 101 15.65 5.24 -2.85
CA ILE A 101 14.61 4.42 -2.21
C ILE A 101 14.40 3.08 -2.94
N ASP A 102 14.54 3.03 -4.26
CA ASP A 102 14.44 1.79 -5.04
C ASP A 102 15.42 0.69 -4.56
N LYS A 103 16.67 1.07 -4.30
CA LYS A 103 17.72 0.19 -3.78
C LYS A 103 17.39 -0.29 -2.38
N ILE A 104 16.79 0.57 -1.55
CA ILE A 104 16.33 0.19 -0.21
C ILE A 104 15.18 -0.81 -0.32
N LYS A 105 14.22 -0.56 -1.21
CA LYS A 105 13.06 -1.43 -1.44
C LYS A 105 13.45 -2.83 -1.90
N CYS A 106 14.51 -2.95 -2.70
CA CYS A 106 15.07 -4.22 -3.18
C CYS A 106 16.17 -4.80 -2.28
N CYS A 107 16.51 -4.14 -1.17
CA CYS A 107 17.61 -4.56 -0.30
C CYS A 107 17.30 -5.89 0.40
N LYS A 108 18.25 -6.82 0.37
CA LYS A 108 18.14 -8.11 1.09
C LYS A 108 18.51 -8.01 2.57
N LYS A 109 19.22 -6.95 2.99
CA LYS A 109 19.59 -6.74 4.39
C LYS A 109 18.37 -6.36 5.23
N TYR A 110 18.49 -6.58 6.54
CA TYR A 110 17.50 -6.18 7.54
C TYR A 110 17.76 -4.79 8.13
N LYS A 111 18.83 -4.12 7.71
CA LYS A 111 19.20 -2.78 8.17
C LYS A 111 19.89 -2.00 7.07
N ILE A 112 19.55 -0.73 6.97
CA ILE A 112 20.17 0.24 6.07
C ILE A 112 21.09 1.14 6.88
N GLU A 113 22.40 0.96 6.72
CA GLU A 113 23.40 1.77 7.44
C GLU A 113 23.63 3.13 6.76
N ASN A 114 23.43 3.20 5.44
CA ASN A 114 23.62 4.41 4.65
C ASN A 114 22.58 5.50 4.98
N VAL A 115 22.92 6.73 4.63
CA VAL A 115 22.00 7.87 4.69
C VAL A 115 21.15 7.88 3.44
N PHE A 116 19.85 8.14 3.61
CA PHE A 116 18.92 8.31 2.50
C PHE A 116 17.91 9.42 2.82
N ALA A 117 17.32 10.00 1.78
CA ALA A 117 16.35 11.07 1.89
C ALA A 117 15.09 10.76 1.07
N GLY A 118 13.94 11.20 1.56
CA GLY A 118 12.68 11.11 0.83
C GLY A 118 11.68 12.15 1.33
N ILE A 119 10.71 12.45 0.48
CA ILE A 119 9.58 13.30 0.81
C ILE A 119 8.48 12.41 1.42
N ILE A 120 7.86 12.86 2.51
CA ILE A 120 6.66 12.22 3.06
C ILE A 120 5.50 12.48 2.10
N LYS A 121 5.14 11.50 1.29
CA LYS A 121 4.01 11.57 0.36
C LYS A 121 2.68 11.32 1.06
N LYS A 122 2.67 10.41 2.03
CA LYS A 122 1.50 10.06 2.82
C LYS A 122 1.90 9.89 4.28
N LEU A 123 1.04 10.34 5.18
CA LEU A 123 1.15 10.11 6.61
C LEU A 123 -0.24 9.69 7.11
N SER A 124 -0.31 8.60 7.87
CA SER A 124 -1.56 8.06 8.40
C SER A 124 -1.33 7.54 9.80
N VAL A 125 -2.14 8.00 10.74
CA VAL A 125 -2.09 7.57 12.14
C VAL A 125 -2.96 6.32 12.31
N PHE A 126 -2.42 5.31 12.98
CA PHE A 126 -3.11 4.06 13.27
C PHE A 126 -3.09 3.81 14.77
N GLY A 127 -4.27 3.79 15.38
CA GLY A 127 -4.40 3.65 16.83
C GLY A 127 -3.85 4.86 17.58
N ALA A 128 -3.35 4.62 18.79
CA ALA A 128 -2.93 5.69 19.71
C ALA A 128 -1.43 5.99 19.66
N ASP A 129 -0.60 5.11 19.08
CA ASP A 129 0.85 5.12 19.30
C ASP A 129 1.68 5.01 18.02
N THR A 130 1.06 4.76 16.88
CA THR A 130 1.78 4.42 15.65
C THR A 130 1.33 5.27 14.47
N ALA A 131 2.29 5.72 13.66
CA ALA A 131 2.05 6.34 12.38
C ALA A 131 2.73 5.55 11.26
N CYS A 132 2.04 5.43 10.13
CA CYS A 132 2.59 4.90 8.89
C CYS A 132 2.84 6.07 7.93
N LEU A 133 3.98 6.02 7.25
CA LEU A 133 4.38 7.02 6.29
C LEU A 133 4.83 6.36 4.98
N GLU A 134 4.53 7.00 3.86
CA GLU A 134 5.07 6.64 2.54
C GLU A 134 6.13 7.68 2.17
N LEU A 135 7.39 7.26 2.06
CA LEU A 135 8.47 8.08 1.54
C LEU A 135 8.61 7.89 0.05
N VAL A 136 8.81 8.99 -0.67
CA VAL A 136 9.05 8.98 -2.10
C VAL A 136 10.29 9.78 -2.45
N ASP A 137 11.00 9.32 -3.46
CA ASP A 137 12.05 10.04 -4.15
C ASP A 137 11.91 9.85 -5.67
N GLU A 138 12.88 10.34 -6.44
CA GLU A 138 12.91 10.20 -7.90
C GLU A 138 13.01 8.74 -8.39
N SER A 139 13.44 7.81 -7.53
CA SER A 139 13.64 6.40 -7.86
C SER A 139 12.43 5.52 -7.51
N GLY A 140 11.64 5.92 -6.53
CA GLY A 140 10.43 5.18 -6.15
C GLY A 140 9.90 5.54 -4.78
N SER A 141 9.06 4.66 -4.23
CA SER A 141 8.46 4.83 -2.91
C SER A 141 8.60 3.59 -2.01
N ILE A 142 8.64 3.85 -0.71
CA ILE A 142 8.72 2.84 0.35
C ILE A 142 7.84 3.24 1.55
N CYS A 143 7.17 2.26 2.13
CA CYS A 143 6.39 2.45 3.35
C CYS A 143 7.29 2.31 4.59
N GLY A 144 6.95 3.03 5.64
CA GLY A 144 7.58 2.93 6.93
C GLY A 144 6.59 3.17 8.06
N SER A 145 6.94 2.70 9.25
CA SER A 145 6.20 2.96 10.48
C SER A 145 7.12 3.59 11.51
N CYS A 146 6.57 4.49 12.31
CA CYS A 146 7.23 5.10 13.45
C CYS A 146 6.25 5.29 14.60
N PRO A 147 6.74 5.39 15.85
CA PRO A 147 5.91 5.85 16.96
C PRO A 147 5.31 7.23 16.68
N LEU A 148 4.07 7.47 17.08
CA LEU A 148 3.39 8.76 16.92
C LEU A 148 4.17 9.89 17.60
N ALA A 149 4.82 9.60 18.74
CA ALA A 149 5.71 10.55 19.41
C ALA A 149 6.85 11.08 18.50
N VAL A 150 7.34 10.27 17.55
CA VAL A 150 8.36 10.70 16.58
C VAL A 150 7.76 11.68 15.56
N VAL A 151 6.50 11.50 15.18
CA VAL A 151 5.80 12.46 14.31
C VAL A 151 5.69 13.81 15.00
N ASP A 152 5.29 13.80 16.28
CA ASP A 152 5.09 15.01 17.07
C ASP A 152 6.40 15.72 17.40
N GLU A 153 7.43 14.97 17.83
CA GLU A 153 8.76 15.48 18.19
C GLU A 153 9.43 16.20 17.02
N PHE A 154 9.32 15.63 15.81
CA PHE A 154 9.99 16.13 14.62
C PHE A 154 9.08 16.95 13.69
N GLY A 155 7.81 17.13 14.05
CA GLY A 155 6.82 17.86 13.25
C GLY A 155 6.60 17.27 11.86
N LEU A 156 6.58 15.93 11.75
CA LEU A 156 6.49 15.25 10.45
C LEU A 156 5.10 15.47 9.83
N LYS A 157 5.08 15.96 8.59
CA LYS A 157 3.85 16.18 7.81
C LYS A 157 4.05 15.80 6.35
N VAL A 158 2.95 15.67 5.62
CA VAL A 158 3.01 15.46 4.16
C VAL A 158 3.76 16.63 3.50
N GLY A 159 4.63 16.30 2.54
CA GLY A 159 5.49 17.25 1.83
C GLY A 159 6.84 17.51 2.49
N THR A 160 7.03 17.12 3.75
CA THR A 160 8.32 17.27 4.45
C THR A 160 9.39 16.35 3.87
N ILE A 161 10.61 16.86 3.72
CA ILE A 161 11.78 16.06 3.35
C ILE A 161 12.44 15.56 4.64
N VAL A 162 12.61 14.25 4.74
CA VAL A 162 13.28 13.62 5.87
C VAL A 162 14.59 12.97 5.43
N LEU A 163 15.64 13.22 6.20
CA LEU A 163 16.94 12.58 6.06
C LEU A 163 17.08 11.51 7.14
N LEU A 164 17.20 10.25 6.73
CA LEU A 164 17.19 9.08 7.60
C LEU A 164 18.50 8.31 7.52
N SER A 165 18.84 7.58 8.58
CA SER A 165 19.94 6.63 8.58
C SER A 165 19.75 5.52 9.60
N LYS A 166 20.45 4.39 9.42
CA LYS A 166 20.46 3.26 10.36
C LYS A 166 19.06 2.67 10.60
N CYS A 167 18.15 2.79 9.63
CA CYS A 167 16.80 2.25 9.74
C CYS A 167 16.81 0.73 9.61
N SER A 168 16.05 0.07 10.48
CA SER A 168 15.76 -1.35 10.33
C SER A 168 14.71 -1.57 9.24
N LEU A 169 14.78 -2.71 8.58
CA LEU A 169 13.83 -3.14 7.56
C LEU A 169 13.08 -4.38 8.05
N TRP A 170 11.76 -4.27 8.07
CA TRP A 170 10.86 -5.42 8.22
C TRP A 170 10.50 -5.97 6.85
N LYS A 171 10.36 -7.30 6.75
CA LYS A 171 10.05 -8.02 5.51
C LYS A 171 8.59 -8.46 5.54
N ILE A 172 7.67 -7.51 5.42
CA ILE A 172 6.22 -7.75 5.52
C ILE A 172 5.63 -7.42 4.15
N ASN A 173 5.38 -8.44 3.32
CA ASN A 173 4.91 -8.27 1.94
C ASN A 173 5.79 -7.30 1.11
N GLY A 174 7.08 -7.23 1.43
CA GLY A 174 8.01 -6.25 0.91
C GLY A 174 8.87 -5.64 2.01
N ASN A 175 9.78 -4.74 1.64
CA ASN A 175 10.57 -3.97 2.59
C ASN A 175 9.74 -2.84 3.18
N HIS A 176 9.69 -2.79 4.51
CA HIS A 176 9.02 -1.75 5.28
C HIS A 176 10.01 -1.15 6.28
N LEU A 177 10.12 0.17 6.32
CA LEU A 177 11.03 0.86 7.24
C LEU A 177 10.47 0.83 8.66
N ASN A 178 11.31 0.44 9.63
CA ASN A 178 11.05 0.72 11.04
C ASN A 178 11.87 1.94 11.44
N ILE A 179 11.18 3.05 11.71
CA ILE A 179 11.76 4.37 11.93
C ILE A 179 11.57 4.74 13.40
N VAL A 180 12.68 5.04 14.07
CA VAL A 180 12.69 5.61 15.42
C VAL A 180 13.34 6.99 15.39
N GLY A 181 13.13 7.81 16.42
CA GLY A 181 13.67 9.18 16.47
C GLY A 181 15.18 9.25 16.21
N ALA A 182 15.95 8.28 16.74
CA ALA A 182 17.40 8.18 16.51
C ALA A 182 17.81 7.95 15.03
N ASN A 183 16.87 7.58 14.15
CA ASN A 183 17.15 7.45 12.72
C ASN A 183 17.06 8.79 11.98
N ILE A 184 16.32 9.77 12.52
CA ILE A 184 16.08 11.06 11.88
C ILE A 184 17.30 11.95 12.09
N ARG A 185 17.98 12.27 10.99
CA ARG A 185 19.14 13.18 11.00
C ARG A 185 18.73 14.62 10.80
N LYS A 186 17.75 14.86 9.93
CA LYS A 186 17.29 16.20 9.56
C LYS A 186 15.88 16.13 9.00
N VAL A 187 15.10 17.17 9.26
CA VAL A 187 13.77 17.42 8.71
C VAL A 187 13.80 18.78 8.04
N ILE A 188 13.32 18.87 6.80
CA ILE A 188 13.23 20.09 5.98
C ILE A 188 11.79 20.28 5.53
#